data_AF-A0A1G7NHR7-F1
#
_entry.id   AF-A0A1G7NHR7-F1
#
_cell.length_a   1.000
_cell.length_b   1.000
_cell.length_c   1.000
_cell.angle_alpha   90.00
_cell.angle_beta   90.00
_cell.angle_gamma   90.00
#
_symmetry.space_group_name_H-M   'P 1'
#
loop_
_entity.id
_entity.type
_entity.pdbx_description
1 polymer ?
#
loop_
_entity_poly.entity_id
_entity_poly.type
_entity_poly.pdbx_seq_one_letter_code
_entity_poly.pdbx_strand_id
1 'polypeptide(L)'
;MESEPVFLAVKKQCRISGVFLSPKKEIIARYLSTHENYINAEEIWNRIRADRERCSITTVYQALRWFEMHKIVNMVNDRSQKKRYVLSDEIMLSSREFAYVCRK
;
A
#
# COMPACT_ATOMS: atom_id res chain seq x y z
N MET A 1 -5.92 -2.53 18.87
CA MET A 1 -5.28 -2.33 17.57
C MET A 1 -6.38 -2.10 16.56
N GLU A 2 -6.80 -0.84 16.43
CA GLU A 2 -7.80 -0.46 15.43
C GLU A 2 -7.21 -0.74 14.05
N SER A 3 -7.91 -1.54 13.25
CA SER A 3 -7.52 -1.77 11.87
C SER A 3 -7.86 -0.50 11.11
N GLU A 4 -6.84 0.22 10.63
CA GLU A 4 -7.05 1.43 9.84
C GLU A 4 -8.00 1.14 8.66
N PRO A 5 -9.04 1.96 8.44
CA PRO A 5 -10.06 1.71 7.40
C PRO A 5 -9.45 1.64 6.00
N VAL A 6 -8.33 2.34 5.78
CA VAL A 6 -7.55 2.30 4.54
C VAL A 6 -6.95 0.92 4.30
N PHE A 7 -6.38 0.31 5.33
CA PHE A 7 -5.78 -1.01 5.22
C PHE A 7 -6.82 -2.10 4.96
N LEU A 8 -8.01 -1.99 5.56
CA LEU A 8 -9.14 -2.88 5.27
C LEU A 8 -9.62 -2.76 3.82
N ALA A 9 -9.68 -1.54 3.28
CA ALA A 9 -10.00 -1.31 1.87
C ALA A 9 -8.96 -1.98 0.93
N VAL A 10 -7.66 -1.86 1.24
CA VAL A 10 -6.60 -2.56 0.50
C VAL A 10 -6.79 -4.09 0.56
N LYS A 11 -7.08 -4.66 1.74
CA LYS A 11 -7.32 -6.10 1.89
C LYS A 11 -8.54 -6.57 1.11
N LYS A 12 -9.62 -5.81 1.13
CA LYS A 12 -10.83 -6.08 0.32
C LYS A 12 -10.48 -6.06 -1.17
N GLN A 13 -9.74 -5.06 -1.64
CA GLN A 13 -9.35 -4.99 -3.04
C GLN A 13 -8.46 -6.16 -3.47
N CYS A 14 -7.52 -6.57 -2.62
CA CYS A 14 -6.70 -7.76 -2.88
C CYS A 14 -7.55 -9.03 -3.00
N ARG A 15 -8.58 -9.17 -2.14
CA ARG A 15 -9.52 -10.30 -2.19
C ARG A 15 -10.38 -10.29 -3.45
N ILE A 16 -10.90 -9.12 -3.85
CA ILE A 16 -11.71 -8.96 -5.07
C ILE A 16 -10.86 -9.24 -6.31
N SER A 17 -9.63 -8.75 -6.32
CA SER A 17 -8.68 -8.97 -7.41
C SER A 17 -8.18 -10.43 -7.48
N GLY A 18 -8.53 -11.26 -6.50
CA GLY A 18 -8.20 -12.69 -6.45
C GLY A 18 -6.77 -12.98 -6.05
N VAL A 19 -6.12 -12.09 -5.27
CA VAL A 19 -4.68 -12.19 -5.07
C VAL A 19 -4.27 -12.32 -3.60
N PHE A 20 -3.26 -13.17 -3.42
CA PHE A 20 -2.66 -13.48 -2.15
C PHE A 20 -1.77 -12.33 -1.63
N LEU A 21 -2.19 -11.76 -0.50
CA LEU A 21 -1.40 -10.81 0.28
C LEU A 21 -0.45 -11.59 1.19
N SER A 22 0.76 -11.85 0.72
CA SER A 22 1.79 -12.51 1.53
C SER A 22 2.19 -11.64 2.73
N PRO A 23 2.79 -12.21 3.81
CA PRO A 23 3.19 -11.44 4.99
C PRO A 23 4.09 -10.24 4.67
N LYS A 24 4.97 -10.38 3.66
CA LYS A 24 5.83 -9.30 3.18
C LYS A 24 5.05 -8.19 2.49
N LYS A 25 4.09 -8.55 1.63
CA LYS A 25 3.18 -7.59 0.98
C LYS A 25 2.27 -6.90 1.99
N GLU A 26 1.85 -7.62 3.03
CA GLU A 26 1.00 -7.06 4.08
C GLU A 26 1.70 -5.93 4.86
N ILE A 27 2.98 -6.11 5.21
CA ILE A 27 3.80 -5.05 5.83
C ILE A 27 3.86 -3.81 4.94
N ILE A 28 4.11 -4.00 3.64
CA ILE A 28 4.21 -2.89 2.67
C ILE A 28 2.86 -2.21 2.48
N ALA A 29 1.77 -2.98 2.33
CA ALA A 29 0.42 -2.47 2.19
C ALA A 29 -0.03 -1.68 3.42
N ARG A 30 0.31 -2.16 4.61
CA ARG A 30 0.04 -1.45 5.87
C ARG A 30 0.79 -0.13 5.93
N TYR A 31 2.08 -0.14 5.59
CA TYR A 31 2.87 1.08 5.52
C TYR A 31 2.30 2.09 4.52
N LEU A 32 1.89 1.65 3.33
CA LEU A 32 1.21 2.51 2.35
C LEU A 32 -0.13 3.06 2.87
N SER A 33 -0.87 2.27 3.66
CA SER A 33 -2.16 2.68 4.23
C SER A 33 -2.03 3.78 5.29
N THR A 34 -0.89 3.85 5.97
CA THR A 34 -0.58 4.88 6.97
C THR A 34 -0.06 6.19 6.37
N HIS A 35 0.33 6.20 5.09
CA HIS A 35 0.96 7.35 4.44
C HIS A 35 0.18 7.77 3.19
N GLU A 36 -0.47 8.93 3.25
CA GLU A 36 -1.29 9.46 2.13
C GLU A 36 -0.45 10.15 1.03
N ASN A 37 0.87 10.22 1.19
CA ASN A 37 1.77 10.98 0.31
C ASN A 37 2.40 10.13 -0.79
N TYR A 38 2.79 10.80 -1.87
CA TYR A 38 3.63 10.23 -2.93
C TYR A 38 4.98 9.76 -2.39
N ILE A 39 5.13 8.45 -2.24
CA ILE A 39 6.31 7.84 -1.62
C ILE A 39 7.10 6.99 -2.60
N ASN A 40 8.43 7.01 -2.50
CA ASN A 40 9.27 6.17 -3.35
C ASN A 40 9.62 4.82 -2.69
N ALA A 41 10.10 3.87 -3.48
CA ALA A 41 10.42 2.52 -3.00
C ALA A 41 11.53 2.49 -1.94
N GLU A 42 12.52 3.39 -2.05
CA GLU A 42 13.65 3.48 -1.13
C GLU A 42 13.21 4.02 0.24
N GLU A 43 12.28 4.97 0.28
CA GLU A 43 11.67 5.51 1.49
C GLU A 43 10.87 4.44 2.22
N ILE A 44 10.02 3.69 1.49
CA ILE A 44 9.30 2.54 2.04
C ILE A 44 10.28 1.56 2.65
N TRP A 45 11.31 1.17 1.89
CA TRP A 45 12.31 0.22 2.35
C TRP A 45 13.05 0.73 3.59
N ASN A 46 13.51 1.99 3.59
CA ASN A 46 14.23 2.58 4.73
C ASN A 46 13.37 2.64 5.99
N ARG A 47 12.05 2.77 5.86
CA ARG A 47 11.12 2.86 6.99
C ARG A 47 10.76 1.49 7.53
N ILE A 48 10.49 0.52 6.66
CA ILE A 48 10.20 -0.86 7.08
C ILE A 48 11.46 -1.64 7.47
N ARG A 49 12.67 -1.16 7.12
CA ARG A 49 13.92 -1.85 7.50
C ARG A 49 14.14 -1.87 9.01
N ALA A 50 13.47 -1.01 9.79
CA ALA A 50 13.59 -1.02 11.24
C ALA A 50 13.01 -2.31 11.84
N ASP A 51 11.98 -2.90 11.21
CA ASP A 51 11.44 -4.25 11.49
C ASP A 51 12.32 -5.35 10.87
N ARG A 52 13.64 -5.23 11.07
CA ARG A 52 14.74 -5.99 10.45
C ARG A 52 14.49 -7.51 10.39
N GLU A 53 14.30 -8.04 9.18
CA GLU A 53 14.73 -9.37 8.66
C GLU A 53 13.87 -9.85 7.47
N ARG A 54 12.71 -9.24 7.21
CA ARG A 54 11.71 -9.88 6.32
C ARG A 54 11.70 -9.40 4.85
N CYS A 55 12.20 -8.20 4.54
CA CYS A 55 12.01 -7.59 3.20
C CYS A 55 13.29 -6.95 2.62
N SER A 56 13.75 -7.46 1.49
CA SER A 56 14.78 -6.80 0.67
C SER A 56 14.18 -5.65 -0.14
N ILE A 57 15.02 -4.69 -0.56
CA ILE A 57 14.59 -3.61 -1.48
C ILE A 57 13.96 -4.18 -2.75
N THR A 58 14.48 -5.30 -3.27
CA THR A 58 13.90 -6.00 -4.43
C THR A 58 12.48 -6.48 -4.16
N THR A 59 12.22 -7.00 -2.95
CA THR A 59 10.87 -7.42 -2.55
C THR A 59 9.92 -6.23 -2.54
N VAL A 60 10.40 -5.04 -2.12
CA VAL A 60 9.61 -3.81 -2.13
C VAL A 60 9.24 -3.43 -3.56
N TYR A 61 10.20 -3.41 -4.49
CA TYR A 61 9.91 -3.15 -5.90
C TYR A 61 8.94 -4.15 -6.52
N GLN A 62 9.11 -5.44 -6.23
CA GLN A 62 8.20 -6.48 -6.70
C GLN A 62 6.79 -6.29 -6.15
N ALA A 63 6.66 -5.97 -4.87
CA ALA A 63 5.37 -5.69 -4.25
C ALA A 63 4.71 -4.43 -4.84
N LEU A 64 5.46 -3.36 -5.06
CA LEU A 64 4.95 -2.11 -5.65
C LEU A 64 4.46 -2.32 -7.08
N ARG A 65 5.26 -2.99 -7.92
CA ARG A 65 4.84 -3.38 -9.27
C ARG A 65 3.58 -4.25 -9.23
N TRP A 66 3.53 -5.15 -8.26
CA TRP A 66 2.37 -6.00 -8.06
C TRP A 66 1.12 -5.19 -7.68
N PHE A 67 1.22 -4.27 -6.72
CA PHE A 67 0.12 -3.37 -6.34
C PHE A 67 -0.33 -2.48 -7.51
N GLU A 68 0.60 -1.99 -8.32
CA GLU A 68 0.33 -1.19 -9.52
C GLU A 68 -0.48 -1.99 -10.55
N MET A 69 -0.08 -3.24 -10.83
CA MET A 69 -0.80 -4.13 -11.76
C MET A 69 -2.26 -4.37 -11.34
N HIS A 70 -2.53 -4.38 -10.04
CA HIS A 70 -3.87 -4.58 -9.49
C HIS A 70 -4.61 -3.28 -9.17
N LYS A 71 -4.11 -2.14 -9.66
CA LYS A 71 -4.71 -0.81 -9.45
C LYS A 71 -4.89 -0.47 -7.96
N ILE A 72 -4.07 -1.02 -7.08
CA ILE A 72 -4.08 -0.70 -5.65
C ILE A 72 -3.29 0.59 -5.39
N VAL A 73 -2.22 0.79 -6.15
CA VAL A 73 -1.43 2.02 -6.16
C VAL A 73 -1.33 2.59 -7.57
N ASN A 74 -1.24 3.90 -7.64
CA ASN A 74 -0.90 4.65 -8.84
C ASN A 74 0.57 5.06 -8.78
N MET A 75 1.27 4.89 -9.90
CA MET A 75 2.66 5.32 -10.07
C MET A 75 2.71 6.65 -10.81
N VAL A 76 3.45 7.59 -10.26
CA VAL A 76 3.70 8.92 -10.84
C VAL A 76 5.20 9.14 -10.92
N ASN A 77 5.66 9.63 -12.07
CA ASN A 77 7.04 10.06 -12.23
C ASN A 77 7.17 11.49 -11.70
N ASP A 78 8.08 11.67 -10.75
CA ASP A 78 8.44 12.99 -10.26
C ASP A 78 9.36 13.73 -11.25
N ARG A 79 9.53 15.05 -11.08
CA ARG A 79 10.42 15.88 -11.91
C ARG A 79 11.85 15.35 -11.98
N SER A 80 12.29 14.63 -10.95
CA SER A 80 13.60 13.97 -10.88
C SER A 80 13.65 12.57 -11.50
N GLN A 81 12.67 12.17 -12.33
CA GLN A 81 12.55 10.82 -12.94
C GLN A 81 12.48 9.66 -11.93
N LYS A 82 12.14 9.97 -10.67
CA LYS A 82 11.94 8.96 -9.62
C LYS A 82 10.48 8.53 -9.60
N LYS A 83 10.26 7.23 -9.52
CA LYS A 83 8.92 6.65 -9.37
C LYS A 83 8.42 6.88 -7.95
N ARG A 84 7.28 7.55 -7.83
CA ARG A 84 6.54 7.67 -6.58
C ARG A 84 5.21 6.95 -6.70
N TYR A 85 4.76 6.40 -5.60
CA TYR A 85 3.55 5.60 -5.50
C TYR A 85 2.60 6.27 -4.53
N VAL A 86 1.32 6.24 -4.86
CA VAL A 86 0.21 6.70 -4.02
C VAL A 86 -0.90 5.67 -4.07
N LEU A 87 -1.70 5.54 -3.02
CA LEU A 87 -2.90 4.69 -3.08
C LEU A 87 -3.87 5.21 -4.14
N SER A 88 -4.52 4.29 -4.83
CA SER A 88 -5.52 4.65 -5.84
C SER A 88 -6.74 5.32 -5.18
N ASP A 89 -7.36 6.26 -5.89
CA ASP A 89 -8.58 6.94 -5.44
C ASP A 89 -9.71 5.95 -5.09
N GLU A 90 -9.80 4.82 -5.78
CA GLU A 90 -10.77 3.75 -5.48
C GLU A 90 -10.60 3.20 -4.05
N ILE A 91 -9.36 3.05 -3.58
CA ILE A 91 -9.06 2.59 -2.23
C ILE A 91 -9.42 3.66 -1.20
N MET A 92 -9.10 4.92 -1.51
CA MET A 92 -9.42 6.07 -0.65
C MET A 92 -10.93 6.33 -0.54
N LEU A 93 -11.69 6.09 -1.59
CA LEU A 93 -13.16 6.16 -1.58
C LEU A 93 -13.74 5.02 -0.75
N SER A 94 -13.27 3.79 -0.96
CA SER A 94 -13.78 2.64 -0.21
C SER A 94 -13.41 2.70 1.27
N SER A 95 -12.24 3.25 1.63
CA SER A 95 -11.86 3.46 3.04
C SER A 95 -12.79 4.44 3.76
N ARG A 96 -13.26 5.48 3.08
CA ARG A 96 -14.26 6.42 3.62
C ARG A 96 -15.61 5.73 3.88
N GLU A 97 -16.03 4.81 3.01
CA GLU A 97 -17.23 3.99 3.26
C GLU A 97 -17.07 3.14 4.53
N PHE A 98 -15.93 2.48 4.70
CA PHE A 98 -15.64 1.70 5.91
C PHE A 98 -15.64 2.56 7.18
N ALA A 99 -15.05 3.75 7.12
CA ALA A 99 -15.03 4.68 8.25
C ALA A 99 -16.44 5.17 8.63
N TYR A 100 -17.34 5.31 7.66
CA TYR A 100 -18.73 5.71 7.90
C TYR A 100 -19.56 4.58 8.53
N VAL A 101 -19.34 3.33 8.09
CA VAL A 101 -20.03 2.15 8.63
C VAL A 101 -19.60 1.87 10.08
N CYS A 102 -18.33 2.05 10.43
CA CYS A 102 -17.83 1.82 11.79
C CYS A 102 -18.27 2.88 12.84
N ARG A 103 -18.92 3.97 12.44
CA ARG A 103 -19.46 5.00 13.36
C ARG A 103 -20.95 4.83 13.69
N LYS A 104 -21.63 3.85 13.08
CA LYS A 104 -23.02 3.49 13.37
C LYS A 104 -23.07 2.26 14.27
#